data_AF-A0A6G9Y0S4-F1
#
_entry.id   AF-A0A6G9Y0S4-F1
#
_cell.length_a   1.000
_cell.length_b   1.000
_cell.length_c   1.000
_cell.angle_alpha   90.00
_cell.angle_beta   90.00
_cell.angle_gamma   90.00
#
_symmetry.space_group_name_H-M   'P 1'
#
loop_
_entity.id
_entity.type
_entity.pdbx_description
1 polymer ?
#
loop_
_entity_poly.entity_id
_entity_poly.type
_entity_poly.pdbx_seq_one_letter_code
_entity_poly.pdbx_strand_id
1 'polypeptide(L)'
;MTAAKSPVSPAIEDVIAEVRRIAAQNPAVVYRSGAATKCVYVRNGIGDCIVGKALVTLGVPASFFDTRIADGVTDTINSKRIDYGIYELLGWRRGPQLAWLTAVQIWQDLDEPWGAVIAKADMQAPL
;
A
#
# COMPACT_ATOMS: atom_id res chain seq x y z
N MET A 1 16.95 -5.06 -26.62
CA MET A 1 16.56 -4.33 -25.40
C MET A 1 15.04 -4.38 -25.32
N THR A 2 14.50 -5.29 -24.53
CA THR A 2 13.04 -5.42 -24.34
C THR A 2 12.56 -4.23 -23.53
N ALA A 3 11.66 -3.43 -24.11
CA ALA A 3 10.95 -2.39 -23.39
C ALA A 3 10.29 -3.03 -22.16
N ALA A 4 10.67 -2.58 -20.96
CA ALA A 4 9.94 -2.94 -19.76
C ALA A 4 8.50 -2.46 -19.99
N LYS A 5 7.54 -3.39 -20.05
CA LYS A 5 6.12 -3.04 -20.00
C LYS A 5 5.96 -2.12 -18.79
N SER A 6 5.37 -0.95 -19.00
CA SER A 6 4.93 -0.11 -17.89
C SER A 6 4.18 -1.01 -16.90
N PRO A 7 4.52 -0.98 -15.60
CA PRO A 7 3.85 -1.82 -14.62
C PRO A 7 2.34 -1.56 -14.70
N VAL A 8 1.56 -2.62 -14.48
CA VAL A 8 0.11 -2.48 -14.33
C VAL A 8 -0.11 -1.53 -13.15
N SER A 9 -0.63 -0.34 -13.43
CA SER A 9 -1.03 0.63 -12.40
C SER A 9 -2.54 0.48 -12.21
N PRO A 10 -2.99 -0.23 -11.16
CA PRO A 10 -4.42 -0.38 -10.90
C PRO A 10 -5.06 0.98 -10.60
N ALA A 11 -6.35 1.13 -10.88
CA ALA A 11 -7.09 2.30 -10.43
C ALA A 11 -7.12 2.33 -8.89
N ILE A 12 -7.13 3.51 -8.30
CA ILE A 12 -7.08 3.64 -6.84
C ILE A 12 -8.34 3.08 -6.18
N GLU A 13 -9.48 3.15 -6.87
CA GLU A 13 -10.75 2.54 -6.52
C GLU A 13 -10.64 1.03 -6.37
N ASP A 14 -9.97 0.36 -7.32
CA ASP A 14 -9.77 -1.09 -7.29
C ASP A 14 -8.92 -1.49 -6.09
N VAL A 15 -7.86 -0.71 -5.79
CA VAL A 15 -7.02 -0.94 -4.62
C VAL A 15 -7.82 -0.77 -3.32
N ILE A 16 -8.68 0.25 -3.23
CA ILE A 16 -9.54 0.47 -2.06
C ILE A 16 -10.52 -0.70 -1.88
N ALA A 17 -11.18 -1.12 -2.96
CA ALA A 17 -12.09 -2.26 -2.94
C ALA A 17 -11.38 -3.53 -2.48
N GLU A 18 -10.16 -3.77 -2.98
CA GLU A 18 -9.36 -4.93 -2.62
C GLU A 18 -8.86 -4.88 -1.17
N VAL A 19 -8.43 -3.71 -0.67
CA VAL A 19 -8.09 -3.51 0.75
C VAL A 19 -9.29 -3.85 1.64
N ARG A 20 -10.49 -3.36 1.31
CA ARG A 20 -11.71 -3.68 2.06
C ARG A 20 -12.02 -5.17 2.02
N ARG A 21 -11.88 -5.81 0.86
CA ARG A 21 -12.09 -7.27 0.69
C ARG A 21 -11.15 -8.08 1.57
N ILE A 22 -9.85 -7.76 1.57
CA ILE A 22 -8.83 -8.44 2.39
C ILE A 22 -9.13 -8.26 3.88
N ALA A 23 -9.47 -7.05 4.32
CA ALA A 23 -9.83 -6.75 5.70
C ALA A 23 -11.09 -7.51 6.15
N ALA A 24 -12.13 -7.56 5.31
CA ALA A 24 -13.36 -8.28 5.60
C ALA A 24 -13.15 -9.79 5.75
N GLN A 25 -12.21 -10.37 4.99
CA GLN A 25 -11.83 -11.77 5.13
C GLN A 25 -10.98 -12.06 6.37
N ASN A 26 -10.27 -11.05 6.89
CA ASN A 26 -9.29 -11.20 7.96
C ASN A 26 -9.41 -10.09 9.02
N PRO A 27 -10.60 -9.84 9.61
CA PRO A 27 -10.85 -8.62 10.39
C PRO A 27 -10.06 -8.57 11.69
N ALA A 28 -9.69 -9.73 12.24
CA ALA A 28 -8.94 -9.86 13.49
C ALA A 28 -7.41 -9.80 13.30
N VAL A 29 -6.90 -9.76 12.06
CA VAL A 29 -5.46 -9.70 11.82
C VAL A 29 -4.92 -8.35 12.27
N VAL A 30 -3.94 -8.39 13.17
CA VAL A 30 -3.10 -7.24 13.52
C VAL A 30 -1.80 -7.36 12.75
N TYR A 31 -1.55 -6.41 11.87
CA TYR A 31 -0.31 -6.38 11.10
C TYR A 31 0.86 -6.00 12.01
N ARG A 32 1.95 -6.77 11.93
CA ARG A 32 3.19 -6.52 12.65
C ARG A 32 4.35 -6.72 11.69
N SER A 33 5.00 -5.63 11.28
CA SER A 33 6.13 -5.72 10.37
C SER A 33 7.34 -6.41 11.01
N GLY A 34 7.48 -6.41 12.35
CA GLY A 34 8.70 -6.89 13.01
C GLY A 34 9.97 -6.13 12.57
N ALA A 35 9.83 -5.01 11.86
CA ALA A 35 10.91 -4.15 11.40
C ALA A 35 10.86 -2.81 12.16
N ALA A 36 11.97 -2.06 12.17
CA ALA A 36 12.00 -0.72 12.74
C ALA A 36 11.07 0.26 11.98
N THR A 37 10.71 -0.06 10.73
CA THR A 37 9.72 0.65 9.92
C THR A 37 8.34 0.03 10.10
N LYS A 38 7.34 0.90 10.31
CA LYS A 38 6.00 0.46 10.71
C LYS A 38 5.25 -0.25 9.57
N CYS A 39 5.30 0.26 8.33
CA CYS A 39 4.68 -0.38 7.15
C CYS A 39 5.72 -0.91 6.16
N VAL A 40 5.49 -2.11 5.61
CA VAL A 40 6.26 -2.72 4.50
C VAL A 40 5.26 -3.23 3.45
N TYR A 41 5.38 -2.82 2.19
CA TYR A 41 4.45 -3.29 1.15
C TYR A 41 4.70 -4.74 0.76
N VAL A 42 5.96 -5.12 0.62
CA VAL A 42 6.38 -6.43 0.14
C VAL A 42 7.47 -7.01 1.02
N ARG A 43 7.32 -8.26 1.42
CA ARG A 43 8.33 -9.03 2.15
C ARG A 43 8.45 -10.39 1.50
N ASN A 44 9.69 -10.84 1.23
CA ASN A 44 9.95 -12.15 0.61
C ASN A 44 9.16 -12.37 -0.70
N GLY A 45 9.02 -11.30 -1.51
CA GLY A 45 8.31 -11.36 -2.80
C GLY A 45 6.78 -11.40 -2.72
N ILE A 46 6.19 -11.30 -1.52
CA ILE A 46 4.73 -11.27 -1.33
C ILE A 46 4.28 -9.97 -0.66
N GLY A 47 3.05 -9.52 -0.94
CA GLY A 47 2.45 -8.38 -0.26
C GLY A 47 2.35 -8.62 1.26
N ASP A 48 2.82 -7.69 2.07
CA ASP A 48 2.96 -7.82 3.53
C ASP A 48 1.91 -7.00 4.28
N CYS A 49 1.95 -5.66 4.23
CA CYS A 49 0.87 -4.82 4.73
C CYS A 49 -0.41 -4.97 3.90
N ILE A 50 -1.57 -4.59 4.44
CA ILE A 50 -2.86 -4.77 3.73
C ILE A 50 -2.89 -4.03 2.38
N VAL A 51 -2.27 -2.86 2.30
CA VAL A 51 -2.16 -2.08 1.05
C VAL A 51 -1.20 -2.75 0.07
N GLY A 52 -0.08 -3.28 0.54
CA GLY A 52 0.88 -4.03 -0.28
C GLY A 52 0.29 -5.34 -0.79
N LYS A 53 -0.48 -6.05 0.05
CA LYS A 53 -1.28 -7.21 -0.36
C LYS A 53 -2.24 -6.85 -1.48
N ALA A 54 -3.02 -5.77 -1.34
CA ALA A 54 -3.94 -5.34 -2.37
C ALA A 54 -3.24 -5.01 -3.70
N LEU A 55 -2.15 -4.23 -3.66
CA LEU A 55 -1.38 -3.86 -4.85
C LEU A 55 -0.80 -5.10 -5.57
N VAL A 56 -0.20 -6.03 -4.83
CA VAL A 56 0.35 -7.27 -5.40
C VAL A 56 -0.75 -8.16 -5.97
N THR A 57 -1.90 -8.30 -5.28
CA THR A 57 -3.04 -9.06 -5.80
C THR A 57 -3.57 -8.47 -7.11
N LEU A 58 -3.55 -7.15 -7.26
CA LEU A 58 -3.97 -6.44 -8.46
C LEU A 58 -2.90 -6.37 -9.56
N GLY A 59 -1.79 -7.10 -9.41
CA GLY A 59 -0.79 -7.29 -10.45
C GLY A 59 0.35 -6.28 -10.44
N VAL A 60 0.49 -5.45 -9.40
CA VAL A 60 1.73 -4.67 -9.19
C VAL A 60 2.83 -5.66 -8.81
N PRO A 61 3.90 -5.80 -9.63
CA PRO A 61 4.94 -6.78 -9.36
C PRO A 61 5.68 -6.44 -8.06
N ALA A 62 6.07 -7.44 -7.27
CA ALA A 62 6.85 -7.25 -6.05
C ALA A 62 8.11 -6.38 -6.26
N SER A 63 8.77 -6.55 -7.41
CA SER A 63 9.96 -5.79 -7.81
C SER A 63 9.70 -4.28 -8.01
N PHE A 64 8.43 -3.86 -8.12
CA PHE A 64 8.07 -2.45 -8.12
C PHE A 64 8.54 -1.76 -6.84
N PHE A 65 8.47 -2.46 -5.70
CA PHE A 65 8.74 -1.90 -4.39
C PHE A 65 10.23 -1.86 -4.02
N ASP A 66 11.06 -2.59 -4.77
CA ASP A 66 12.47 -2.79 -4.44
C ASP A 66 13.34 -1.54 -4.67
N THR A 67 12.97 -0.59 -5.54
CA THR A 67 13.89 0.53 -5.87
C THR A 67 13.22 1.73 -6.55
N ARG A 68 13.47 2.95 -6.04
CA ARG A 68 13.52 4.19 -6.83
C ARG A 68 14.99 4.49 -7.11
N ILE A 69 15.38 4.60 -8.38
CA ILE A 69 16.65 5.26 -8.76
C ILE A 69 16.27 6.64 -9.27
N ALA A 70 16.53 7.66 -8.47
CA ALA A 70 16.48 9.05 -8.91
C ALA A 70 17.82 9.70 -8.54
N ASP A 71 18.48 10.32 -9.52
CA ASP A 71 19.71 11.11 -9.32
C ASP A 71 20.86 10.37 -8.61
N GLY A 72 20.97 9.06 -8.81
CA GLY A 72 22.03 8.22 -8.22
C GLY A 72 21.80 7.83 -6.76
N VAL A 73 20.66 8.19 -6.17
CA VAL A 73 20.27 7.74 -4.82
C VAL A 73 19.29 6.56 -4.94
N THR A 74 19.65 5.44 -4.33
CA THR A 74 18.75 4.29 -4.17
C THR A 74 17.83 4.58 -2.99
N ASP A 75 16.55 4.79 -3.28
CA ASP A 75 15.54 5.04 -2.25
C ASP A 75 14.49 3.92 -2.29
N THR A 76 14.38 3.16 -1.21
CA THR A 76 13.47 2.01 -1.14
C THR A 76 12.06 2.50 -0.83
N ILE A 77 11.15 2.39 -1.80
CA ILE A 77 9.74 2.77 -1.59
C ILE A 77 8.99 1.77 -0.70
N ASN A 78 9.53 0.56 -0.52
CA ASN A 78 8.90 -0.54 0.19
C ASN A 78 8.45 -0.21 1.63
N SER A 79 9.05 0.79 2.28
CA SER A 79 8.67 1.21 3.63
C SER A 79 8.17 2.66 3.72
N LYS A 80 7.82 3.27 2.58
CA LYS A 80 7.30 4.65 2.55
C LYS A 80 5.80 4.69 2.68
N ARG A 81 5.28 5.76 3.28
CA ARG A 81 3.85 6.04 3.21
C ARG A 81 3.41 6.21 1.76
N ILE A 82 2.18 5.80 1.46
CA ILE A 82 1.65 5.81 0.10
C ILE A 82 1.55 7.22 -0.49
N ASP A 83 1.38 8.23 0.36
CA ASP A 83 1.38 9.66 0.03
C ASP A 83 2.78 10.26 -0.24
N TYR A 84 3.83 9.45 -0.12
CA TYR A 84 5.22 9.86 -0.28
C TYR A 84 5.92 9.09 -1.43
N GLY A 85 5.47 9.38 -2.66
CA GLY A 85 6.11 8.95 -3.90
C GLY A 85 5.45 7.76 -4.61
N ILE A 86 4.87 6.80 -3.87
CA ILE A 86 4.22 5.63 -4.49
C ILE A 86 3.03 6.02 -5.36
N TYR A 87 2.18 6.92 -4.85
CA TYR A 87 1.01 7.39 -5.62
C TYR A 87 1.39 8.00 -6.97
N GLU A 88 2.52 8.72 -7.06
CA GLU A 88 3.03 9.31 -8.31
C GLU A 88 3.46 8.23 -9.30
N LEU A 89 4.16 7.20 -8.80
CA LEU A 89 4.61 6.07 -9.61
C LEU A 89 3.45 5.22 -10.14
N LEU A 90 2.36 5.15 -9.37
CA LEU A 90 1.12 4.50 -9.78
C LEU A 90 0.23 5.41 -10.66
N GLY A 91 0.65 6.66 -10.92
CA GLY A 91 -0.11 7.61 -11.73
C GLY A 91 -1.37 8.15 -11.05
N TRP A 92 -1.47 8.01 -9.73
CA TRP A 92 -2.61 8.49 -8.95
C TRP A 92 -2.49 9.98 -8.64
N ARG A 93 -3.64 10.60 -8.40
CA ARG A 93 -3.72 11.99 -7.95
C ARG A 93 -3.94 12.05 -6.44
N ARG A 94 -3.49 13.15 -5.83
CA ARG A 94 -3.89 13.48 -4.46
C ARG A 94 -5.40 13.72 -4.43
N GLY A 95 -6.06 13.22 -3.39
CA GLY A 95 -7.50 13.31 -3.22
C GLY A 95 -7.99 12.44 -2.07
N PRO A 96 -9.32 12.38 -1.86
CA PRO A 96 -9.92 11.61 -0.76
C PRO A 96 -9.46 10.15 -0.73
N GLN A 97 -9.37 9.51 -1.89
CA GLN A 97 -8.98 8.10 -1.99
C GLN A 97 -7.54 7.84 -1.53
N LEU A 98 -6.61 8.71 -1.89
CA LEU A 98 -5.23 8.63 -1.41
C LEU A 98 -5.14 8.95 0.08
N ALA A 99 -5.95 9.89 0.57
CA ALA A 99 -6.04 10.21 1.99
C ALA A 99 -6.55 9.00 2.80
N TRP A 100 -7.55 8.29 2.28
CA TRP A 100 -8.08 7.07 2.89
C TRP A 100 -7.04 5.94 2.93
N LEU A 101 -6.32 5.68 1.83
CA LEU A 101 -5.24 4.67 1.84
C LEU A 101 -4.10 5.05 2.80
N THR A 102 -3.80 6.34 2.91
CA THR A 102 -2.84 6.85 3.91
C THR A 102 -3.35 6.61 5.33
N ALA A 103 -4.64 6.85 5.59
CA ALA A 103 -5.25 6.59 6.89
C ALA A 103 -5.21 5.09 7.24
N VAL A 104 -5.49 4.20 6.29
CA VAL A 104 -5.35 2.74 6.46
C VAL A 104 -3.94 2.38 6.92
N GLN A 105 -2.90 2.94 6.29
CA GLN A 105 -1.52 2.68 6.70
C GLN A 105 -1.24 3.17 8.12
N ILE A 106 -1.66 4.40 8.43
CA ILE A 106 -1.45 4.99 9.77
C ILE A 106 -2.08 4.12 10.85
N TRP A 107 -3.35 3.73 10.68
CA TRP A 107 -4.05 2.93 11.70
C TRP A 107 -3.49 1.52 11.82
N GLN A 108 -3.11 0.90 10.69
CA GLN A 108 -2.45 -0.40 10.73
C GLN A 108 -1.10 -0.32 11.47
N ASP A 109 -0.34 0.77 11.29
CA ASP A 109 0.95 1.05 11.94
C ASP A 109 0.83 1.38 13.45
N LEU A 110 -0.40 1.43 13.96
CA LEU A 110 -0.76 1.58 15.38
C LEU A 110 -1.26 0.25 16.00
N ASP A 111 -0.90 -0.88 15.38
CA ASP A 111 -1.23 -2.24 15.85
C ASP A 111 -2.76 -2.51 15.97
N GLU A 112 -3.56 -1.80 15.17
CA GLU A 112 -5.00 -2.02 15.11
C GLU A 112 -5.36 -3.24 14.24
N PRO A 113 -6.38 -4.03 14.62
CA PRO A 113 -6.91 -5.08 13.76
C PRO A 113 -7.43 -4.51 12.45
N TRP A 114 -7.24 -5.22 11.33
CA TRP A 114 -7.64 -4.73 10.00
C TRP A 114 -9.11 -4.33 9.89
N GLY A 115 -10.02 -5.03 10.56
CA GLY A 115 -11.43 -4.61 10.60
C GLY A 115 -11.61 -3.21 11.23
N ALA A 116 -10.88 -2.94 12.31
CA ALA A 116 -10.89 -1.63 12.99
C ALA A 116 -10.17 -0.57 12.15
N VAL A 117 -9.08 -0.92 11.47
CA VAL A 117 -8.34 -0.03 10.56
C VAL A 117 -9.28 0.55 9.49
N ILE A 118 -10.12 -0.28 8.86
CA ILE A 118 -11.08 0.18 7.85
C ILE A 118 -12.09 1.15 8.45
N ALA A 119 -12.71 0.81 9.57
CA ALA A 119 -13.68 1.69 10.24
C ALA A 119 -13.07 3.05 10.62
N LYS A 120 -11.81 3.06 11.08
CA LYS A 120 -11.09 4.29 11.41
C LYS A 120 -10.70 5.11 10.19
N ALA A 121 -10.29 4.46 9.10
CA ALA A 121 -10.04 5.14 7.83
C ALA A 121 -11.33 5.78 7.27
N ASP A 122 -12.47 5.10 7.37
CA ASP A 122 -13.79 5.62 6.95
C ASP A 122 -14.20 6.86 7.77
N MET A 123 -13.93 6.87 9.07
CA MET A 123 -14.18 8.03 9.92
C MET A 123 -13.24 9.20 9.63
N GLN A 124 -11.96 8.92 9.34
CA GLN A 124 -10.94 9.96 9.15
C GLN A 124 -10.95 10.57 7.75
N ALA A 125 -11.23 9.78 6.72
CA ALA A 125 -11.16 10.18 5.32
C ALA A 125 -12.31 9.54 4.54
N PRO A 126 -13.57 9.98 4.75
CA PRO A 126 -14.74 9.32 4.18
C PRO A 126 -14.70 9.24 2.65
N LEU A 127 -15.10 8.08 2.12
CA LEU A 127 -15.20 7.73 0.70
C LEU A 127 -16.58 7.22 0.33
#